data_AF-A0AAE3NWA5-F1
#
_entry.id   AF-A0AAE3NWA5-F1
#
_cell.length_a   1.000
_cell.length_b   1.000
_cell.length_c   1.000
_cell.angle_alpha   90.00
_cell.angle_beta   90.00
_cell.angle_gamma   90.00
#
_symmetry.space_group_name_H-M   'P 1'
#
loop_
_entity.id
_entity.type
_entity.pdbx_description
1 polymer ?
#
loop_
_entity_poly.entity_id
_entity_poly.type
_entity_poly.pdbx_seq_one_letter_code
_entity_poly.pdbx_strand_id
1 'polypeptide(L)'
;MSPFLLTLSHFAVLAYALVGGVFLAFSDFIMRALSVTSGHGGAEAMQAINREVFRWVFMTHFLGLSPVSLLIAACGAIVVENGPGMVMMVAGLTYFLGCFGVTVGFNVPMNETLAGMEASASS
;
A
#
# COMPACT_ATOMS: atom_id res chain seq x y z
N MET A 1 -17.13 22.68 6.03
CA MET A 1 -16.32 22.02 4.98
C MET A 1 -17.08 22.07 3.66
N SER A 2 -16.40 22.25 2.52
CA SER A 2 -17.08 22.29 1.23
C SER A 2 -17.66 20.89 0.89
N PRO A 3 -18.83 20.81 0.21
CA PRO A 3 -19.42 19.53 -0.20
C PRO A 3 -18.50 18.73 -1.13
N PHE A 4 -17.65 19.43 -1.90
CA PHE A 4 -16.63 18.82 -2.74
C PHE A 4 -15.57 18.08 -1.90
N LEU A 5 -14.99 18.73 -0.89
CA LEU A 5 -13.99 18.11 -0.01
C LEU A 5 -14.58 16.90 0.71
N LEU A 6 -15.83 17.02 1.18
CA LEU A 6 -16.52 15.92 1.85
C LEU A 6 -16.72 14.73 0.92
N THR A 7 -17.12 14.96 -0.33
CA THR A 7 -17.27 13.91 -1.34
C THR A 7 -15.93 13.22 -1.63
N LEU A 8 -14.88 14.02 -1.84
CA LEU A 8 -13.52 13.52 -2.09
C LEU A 8 -13.00 12.66 -0.93
N SER A 9 -13.22 13.10 0.31
CA SER A 9 -12.83 12.34 1.50
C SER A 9 -13.53 10.98 1.59
N HIS A 10 -14.82 10.88 1.24
CA HIS A 10 -15.52 9.59 1.22
C HIS A 10 -14.94 8.63 0.18
N PHE A 11 -14.67 9.11 -1.03
CA PHE A 11 -14.00 8.30 -2.05
C PHE A 11 -12.60 7.86 -1.61
N ALA A 12 -11.84 8.75 -0.98
CA ALA A 12 -10.51 8.42 -0.45
C ALA A 12 -10.58 7.35 0.65
N VAL A 13 -11.56 7.42 1.56
CA VAL A 13 -11.76 6.41 2.61
C VAL A 13 -12.06 5.04 2.00
N LEU A 14 -12.94 4.97 1.00
CA LEU A 14 -13.22 3.70 0.31
C LEU A 14 -11.98 3.14 -0.39
N ALA A 15 -11.21 4.01 -1.05
CA ALA A 15 -9.98 3.62 -1.71
C ALA A 15 -8.90 3.15 -0.72
N TYR A 16 -8.77 3.81 0.44
CA TYR A 16 -7.92 3.36 1.55
C TYR A 16 -8.37 2.00 2.09
N ALA A 17 -9.67 1.77 2.24
CA ALA A 17 -10.19 0.49 2.71
C ALA A 17 -9.87 -0.65 1.73
N LEU A 18 -9.96 -0.41 0.43
CA LEU A 18 -9.58 -1.40 -0.60
C LEU A 18 -8.08 -1.73 -0.53
N VAL A 19 -7.21 -0.72 -0.49
CA VAL A 19 -5.75 -0.93 -0.40
C VAL A 19 -5.38 -1.58 0.94
N GLY A 20 -5.98 -1.12 2.04
CA GLY A 20 -5.79 -1.69 3.38
C GLY A 20 -6.22 -3.16 3.47
N GLY A 21 -7.32 -3.53 2.80
CA GLY A 21 -7.76 -4.92 2.72
C GLY A 21 -6.75 -5.83 2.02
N VAL A 22 -6.09 -5.34 0.96
CA VAL A 22 -5.00 -6.07 0.30
C VAL A 22 -3.83 -6.25 1.25
N PHE A 23 -3.39 -5.20 1.94
CA PHE A 23 -2.30 -5.32 2.92
C PHE A 23 -2.63 -6.28 4.06
N LEU A 24 -3.86 -6.23 4.58
CA LEU A 24 -4.31 -7.15 5.61
C LEU A 24 -4.25 -8.60 5.13
N ALA A 25 -4.76 -8.89 3.93
CA ALA A 25 -4.69 -10.23 3.34
C ALA A 25 -3.24 -10.71 3.18
N PHE A 26 -2.36 -9.83 2.70
CA PHE A 26 -0.94 -10.13 2.54
C PHE A 26 -0.27 -10.48 3.88
N SER A 27 -0.45 -9.62 4.88
CA SER A 27 0.20 -9.77 6.19
C SER A 27 -0.36 -10.93 7.01
N ASP A 28 -1.67 -11.20 6.93
CA ASP A 28 -2.30 -12.20 7.79
C ASP A 28 -2.05 -13.63 7.29
N PHE A 29 -2.40 -13.91 6.03
CA PHE A 29 -2.42 -15.28 5.53
C PHE A 29 -1.57 -15.54 4.28
N ILE A 30 -1.37 -14.58 3.35
CA ILE A 30 -0.57 -14.84 2.14
C ILE A 30 0.91 -15.07 2.49
N MET A 31 1.53 -14.14 3.23
CA MET A 31 2.95 -14.30 3.60
C MET A 31 3.17 -15.51 4.50
N ARG A 32 2.21 -15.82 5.37
CA ARG A 32 2.27 -17.04 6.20
C ARG A 32 2.21 -18.30 5.34
N ALA A 33 1.29 -18.38 4.39
CA ALA A 33 1.19 -19.51 3.45
C ALA A 33 2.47 -19.68 2.62
N LEU A 34 3.04 -18.59 2.10
CA LEU A 34 4.31 -18.62 1.37
C LEU A 34 5.46 -19.12 2.23
N SER A 35 5.52 -18.70 3.51
CA SER A 35 6.60 -19.09 4.43
C SER A 35 6.63 -20.58 4.81
N VAL A 36 5.48 -21.26 4.78
CA VAL A 36 5.37 -22.69 5.10
C VAL A 36 5.36 -23.58 3.85
N THR A 37 5.41 -22.99 2.66
CA THR A 37 5.50 -23.72 1.40
C THR A 37 6.90 -24.33 1.28
N SER A 38 6.99 -25.64 1.07
CA SER A 38 8.26 -26.37 1.05
C SER A 38 9.12 -26.06 -0.19
N GLY A 39 10.43 -26.18 -0.03
CA GLY A 39 11.39 -25.95 -1.11
C GLY A 39 11.43 -24.49 -1.56
N HIS A 40 11.47 -24.26 -2.87
CA HIS A 40 11.55 -22.93 -3.47
C HIS A 40 10.18 -22.36 -3.87
N GLY A 41 9.08 -23.11 -3.71
CA GLY A 41 7.76 -22.73 -4.21
C GLY A 41 7.23 -21.42 -3.62
N GLY A 42 7.52 -21.12 -2.35
CA GLY A 42 7.15 -19.84 -1.72
C GLY A 42 7.88 -18.64 -2.34
N ALA A 43 9.18 -18.79 -2.61
CA ALA A 43 9.99 -17.75 -3.24
C ALA A 43 9.60 -17.54 -4.71
N GLU A 44 9.42 -18.62 -5.47
CA GLU A 44 8.95 -18.58 -6.86
C GLU A 44 7.58 -17.87 -6.98
N ALA A 45 6.63 -18.24 -6.12
CA ALA A 45 5.31 -17.62 -6.10
C ALA A 45 5.38 -16.13 -5.75
N MET A 46 6.21 -15.74 -4.77
CA MET A 46 6.37 -14.34 -4.39
C MET A 46 7.02 -13.52 -5.51
N GLN A 47 8.01 -14.06 -6.22
CA GLN A 47 8.60 -13.41 -7.40
C GLN A 47 7.56 -13.21 -8.51
N ALA A 48 6.68 -14.18 -8.76
CA ALA A 48 5.59 -14.06 -9.73
C ALA A 48 4.58 -12.97 -9.31
N ILE A 49 4.19 -12.95 -8.04
CA ILE A 49 3.31 -11.90 -7.46
C ILE A 49 3.93 -10.51 -7.66
N ASN A 50 5.22 -10.35 -7.34
CA ASN A 50 5.94 -9.08 -7.48
C ASN A 50 5.99 -8.56 -8.92
N ARG A 51 6.06 -9.45 -9.92
CA ARG A 51 6.00 -9.06 -11.33
C ARG A 51 4.59 -8.66 -11.75
N GLU A 52 3.60 -9.40 -11.30
CA GLU A 52 2.22 -9.16 -11.68
C GLU A 52 1.67 -7.89 -11.03
N VAL A 53 2.00 -7.59 -9.77
CA VAL A 53 1.41 -6.47 -9.00
C VAL A 53 1.45 -5.11 -9.72
N PHE A 54 2.46 -4.85 -10.55
CA PHE A 54 2.59 -3.61 -11.33
C PHE A 54 1.56 -3.47 -12.47
N ARG A 55 0.95 -4.57 -12.92
CA ARG A 55 0.00 -4.60 -14.04
C ARG A 55 -1.46 -4.40 -13.60
N TRP A 56 -1.71 -4.39 -12.29
CA TRP A 56 -3.06 -4.40 -11.75
C TRP A 56 -3.51 -3.05 -11.23
N VAL A 57 -4.84 -2.92 -11.17
CA VAL A 57 -5.58 -1.77 -10.62
C VAL A 57 -5.09 -1.37 -9.22
N PHE A 58 -4.56 -2.31 -8.45
CA PHE A 58 -3.93 -2.07 -7.15
C PHE A 58 -2.81 -1.04 -7.25
N MET A 59 -1.88 -1.15 -8.20
CA MET A 59 -0.72 -0.25 -8.27
C MET A 59 -1.16 1.18 -8.61
N THR A 60 -2.17 1.33 -9.47
CA THR A 60 -2.80 2.62 -9.77
C THR A 60 -3.41 3.25 -8.51
N HIS A 61 -4.15 2.47 -7.71
CA HIS A 61 -4.71 2.97 -6.45
C HIS A 61 -3.61 3.30 -5.46
N PHE A 62 -2.66 2.38 -5.27
CA PHE A 62 -1.57 2.53 -4.32
C PHE A 62 -0.78 3.82 -4.55
N LEU A 63 -0.31 4.02 -5.79
CA LEU A 63 0.49 5.17 -6.17
C LEU A 63 -0.36 6.44 -6.27
N GLY A 64 -1.56 6.37 -6.86
CA GLY A 64 -2.45 7.51 -7.03
C GLY A 64 -2.96 8.08 -5.71
N LEU A 65 -3.15 7.23 -4.69
CA LEU A 65 -3.55 7.67 -3.36
C LEU A 65 -2.42 8.37 -2.60
N SER A 66 -1.15 8.17 -2.96
CA SER A 66 -0.02 8.84 -2.30
C SER A 66 -0.11 10.38 -2.36
N PRO A 67 -0.19 11.04 -3.53
CA PRO A 67 -0.38 12.49 -3.60
C PRO A 67 -1.75 12.93 -3.06
N VAL A 68 -2.81 12.14 -3.24
CA VAL A 68 -4.15 12.45 -2.67
C VAL A 68 -4.08 12.49 -1.14
N SER A 69 -3.33 11.59 -0.52
CA SER A 69 -3.13 11.54 0.93
C SER A 69 -2.43 12.78 1.45
N LEU A 70 -1.39 13.25 0.74
CA LEU A 70 -0.71 14.49 1.07
C LEU A 70 -1.61 15.70 0.93
N LEU A 71 -2.46 15.74 -0.11
CA LEU A 71 -3.44 16.82 -0.29
C LEU A 71 -4.50 16.82 0.82
N ILE A 72 -5.00 15.65 1.22
CA ILE A 72 -5.93 15.52 2.36
C ILE A 72 -5.25 16.00 3.64
N ALA A 73 -3.98 15.65 3.84
CA ALA A 73 -3.25 16.08 5.03
C ALA A 73 -3.03 17.59 5.06
N ALA A 74 -2.62 18.19 3.94
CA ALA A 74 -2.46 19.63 3.80
C ALA A 74 -3.79 20.38 3.99
N CYS A 75 -4.89 19.86 3.42
CA CYS A 75 -6.23 20.41 3.64
C CYS A 75 -6.63 20.34 5.11
N GLY A 76 -6.35 19.22 5.78
CA GLY A 76 -6.58 19.05 7.22
C GLY A 76 -5.81 20.06 8.06
N ALA A 77 -4.56 20.37 7.69
CA ALA A 77 -3.72 21.31 8.43
C ALA A 77 -4.05 22.79 8.17
N ILE A 78 -4.43 23.14 6.93
CA ILE A 78 -4.52 24.55 6.49
C ILE A 78 -5.97 25.03 6.40
N VAL A 79 -6.89 24.17 5.97
CA VAL A 79 -8.27 24.56 5.59
C VAL A 79 -9.30 24.15 6.63
N VAL A 80 -9.06 23.05 7.36
CA VAL A 80 -10.02 22.49 8.32
C VAL A 80 -9.55 22.78 9.74
N GLU A 81 -10.32 23.56 10.49
CA GLU A 81 -9.95 23.94 11.84
C GLU A 81 -10.09 22.79 12.86
N ASN A 82 -9.26 22.83 13.92
CA ASN A 82 -9.39 22.03 15.13
C ASN A 82 -9.32 20.50 14.91
N GLY A 83 -10.09 19.73 15.70
CA GLY A 83 -10.03 18.27 15.77
C GLY A 83 -10.21 17.53 14.43
N PRO A 84 -11.21 17.88 13.58
CA PRO A 84 -11.38 17.22 12.29
C PRO A 84 -10.18 17.39 11.34
N GLY A 85 -9.56 18.57 11.35
CA GLY A 85 -8.36 18.85 10.56
C GLY A 85 -7.17 17.99 10.97
N MET A 86 -6.97 17.82 12.29
CA MET A 86 -5.94 16.93 12.84
C MET A 86 -6.14 15.47 12.40
N VAL A 87 -7.37 14.96 12.44
CA VAL A 87 -7.68 13.59 12.00
C VAL A 87 -7.37 13.39 10.51
N MET A 88 -7.74 14.36 9.66
CA MET A 88 -7.42 14.33 8.23
C MET A 88 -5.91 14.36 7.97
N MET A 89 -5.18 15.20 8.71
CA MET A 89 -3.72 15.28 8.65
C MET A 89 -3.06 13.94 9.00
N VAL A 90 -3.44 13.37 10.15
CA VAL A 90 -2.89 12.08 10.59
C VAL A 90 -3.24 10.98 9.58
N ALA A 91 -4.48 10.91 9.10
CA ALA A 91 -4.89 9.89 8.13
C ALA A 91 -4.07 9.95 6.83
N GLY A 92 -3.87 11.14 6.27
CA GLY A 92 -3.06 11.31 5.06
C GLY A 92 -1.58 10.98 5.28
N LEU A 93 -1.00 11.40 6.41
CA LEU A 93 0.38 11.07 6.76
C LEU A 93 0.57 9.57 7.02
N THR A 94 -0.41 8.91 7.65
CA THR A 94 -0.36 7.45 7.88
C THR A 94 -0.30 6.68 6.56
N TYR A 95 -1.12 7.05 5.56
CA TYR A 95 -1.03 6.41 4.26
C TYR A 95 0.30 6.70 3.57
N PHE A 96 0.71 7.97 3.53
CA PHE A 96 1.94 8.36 2.84
C PHE A 96 3.18 7.73 3.47
N LEU A 97 3.36 7.82 4.78
CA LEU A 97 4.53 7.27 5.45
C LEU A 97 4.43 5.74 5.59
N GLY A 98 3.28 5.23 6.03
CA GLY A 98 3.08 3.83 6.36
C GLY A 98 2.91 2.92 5.14
N CYS A 99 2.21 3.38 4.10
CA CYS A 99 2.00 2.56 2.89
C CYS A 99 3.06 2.89 1.83
N PHE A 100 3.16 4.15 1.43
CA PHE A 100 4.08 4.55 0.35
C PHE A 100 5.55 4.53 0.81
N GLY A 101 5.85 5.19 1.93
CA GLY A 101 7.21 5.27 2.48
C GLY A 101 7.80 3.89 2.81
N VAL A 102 7.06 3.04 3.52
CA VAL A 102 7.52 1.68 3.83
C VAL A 102 7.73 0.85 2.56
N THR A 103 6.85 0.99 1.57
CA THR A 103 6.99 0.25 0.32
C THR A 103 8.24 0.65 -0.44
N VAL A 104 8.48 1.94 -0.62
CA VAL A 104 9.67 2.42 -1.35
C VAL A 104 10.95 2.13 -0.56
N GLY A 105 10.94 2.34 0.76
CA GLY A 105 12.13 2.21 1.60
C GLY A 105 12.52 0.78 1.96
N PHE A 106 11.55 -0.14 2.05
CA PHE A 106 11.80 -1.51 2.54
C PHE A 106 11.27 -2.58 1.60
N ASN A 107 9.99 -2.51 1.17
CA ASN A 107 9.39 -3.59 0.38
C ASN A 107 10.02 -3.70 -1.01
N VAL A 108 10.28 -2.57 -1.70
CA VAL A 108 10.91 -2.58 -3.03
C VAL A 108 12.32 -3.16 -2.97
N PRO A 109 13.24 -2.70 -2.09
CA PRO A 109 14.55 -3.33 -1.95
C PRO A 109 14.48 -4.82 -1.62
N MET A 110 13.57 -5.22 -0.71
CA MET A 110 13.39 -6.64 -0.35
C MET A 110 12.87 -7.48 -1.53
N ASN A 111 11.99 -6.91 -2.34
CA ASN A 111 11.46 -7.58 -3.52
C ASN A 111 12.51 -7.70 -4.64
N GLU A 112 13.40 -6.71 -4.78
CA GLU A 112 14.52 -6.74 -5.72
C GLU A 112 15.58 -7.78 -5.31
N THR A 113 15.93 -7.86 -4.02
CA THR A 113 16.85 -8.90 -3.53
C THR A 113 16.27 -10.29 -3.73
N LEU A 114 14.97 -10.48 -3.47
CA LEU A 114 14.28 -11.73 -3.72
C LEU A 114 14.24 -12.09 -5.21
N ALA A 115 14.05 -11.11 -6.11
CA ALA A 115 14.06 -11.34 -7.56
C ALA A 115 15.44 -11.78 -8.09
N GLY A 116 16.52 -11.41 -7.42
CA GLY A 116 17.88 -11.83 -7.75
C GLY A 116 18.29 -13.21 -7.23
N MET A 117 17.45 -13.86 -6.41
CA MET A 117 17.71 -15.21 -5.93
C MET A 117 17.33 -16.24 -7.00
N GLU A 118 18.17 -17.26 -7.19
CA GLU A 118 17.82 -18.42 -8.00
C GLU A 118 16.65 -19.15 -7.33
N ALA A 119 15.46 -19.01 -7.90
CA ALA A 119 14.28 -19.71 -7.43
C ALA A 119 14.17 -21.13 -8.03
N SER A 120 15.00 -21.45 -9.03
CA SER A 120 15.00 -22.72 -9.73
C SER A 120 15.90 -23.77 -9.06
N ALA A 121 15.32 -24.92 -8.71
CA ALA A 121 16.09 -26.15 -8.72
C ALA A 121 16.51 -26.41 -10.18
N SER A 122 17.81 -26.50 -10.43
CA SER A 122 18.33 -27.20 -11.59
C SER A 122 17.62 -28.56 -11.67
N SER A 123 16.78 -28.76 -12.69
CA SER A 123 16.30 -30.08 -13.10
C SER A 123 17.08 -30.52 -14.33
#